data_AF-A0A3A5VC56-F1
#
_entry.id   AF-A0A3A5VC56-F1
#
_cell.length_a   1.000
_cell.length_b   1.000
_cell.length_c   1.000
_cell.angle_alpha   90.00
_cell.angle_beta   90.00
_cell.angle_gamma   90.00
#
_symmetry.space_group_name_H-M   'P 1'
#
loop_
_entity.id
_entity.type
_entity.pdbx_description
1 polymer ?
#
loop_
_entity_poly.entity_id
_entity_poly.type
_entity_poly.pdbx_seq_one_letter_code
_entity_poly.pdbx_strand_id
1 'polypeptide(L)'
;MGILRSIIMGSIAWFTATAFLVHPEMALGIAVIAAFLSESAQHSAELTEMRRHGREVTLHLRDANTHIEELERALTRRHVELNSAIEEIHRRDAVGSPAARELLKRQEEAMTAASNALEVRHERSDVVLSSMERMLDVQVNQTAKMQQAMSDLLQHMIQQPRANVTMTDSVLVQENNSAAHQHQEQFKELNEWLSRQAASSP
;
A
#
# COMPACT_ATOMS: atom_id res chain seq x y z
N MET A 1 27.85 8.65 -68.27
CA MET A 1 29.19 8.18 -68.70
C MET A 1 29.17 7.23 -69.91
N GLY A 2 28.02 6.67 -70.34
CA GLY A 2 27.95 5.67 -71.44
C GLY A 2 28.32 6.21 -72.83
N ILE A 3 27.80 7.39 -73.20
CA ILE A 3 28.01 7.99 -74.54
C ILE A 3 29.51 8.14 -74.87
N LEU A 4 30.32 8.67 -73.96
CA LEU A 4 31.76 8.84 -74.16
C LEU A 4 32.49 7.50 -74.38
N ARG A 5 32.08 6.44 -73.68
CA ARG A 5 32.69 5.10 -73.80
C ARG A 5 32.27 4.40 -75.09
N SER A 6 31.01 4.55 -75.51
CA SER A 6 30.52 4.02 -76.79
C SER A 6 31.27 4.66 -77.97
N ILE A 7 31.57 5.96 -77.89
CA ILE A 7 32.35 6.69 -78.89
C ILE A 7 33.80 6.16 -78.94
N ILE A 8 34.41 5.91 -77.77
CA ILE A 8 35.77 5.34 -77.69
C ILE A 8 35.81 3.94 -78.32
N MET A 9 34.86 3.07 -77.98
CA MET A 9 34.79 1.71 -78.55
C MET A 9 34.52 1.71 -80.05
N GLY A 10 33.62 2.59 -80.53
CA GLY A 10 33.38 2.77 -81.96
C GLY A 10 34.63 3.25 -82.70
N SER A 11 35.38 4.19 -82.12
CA SER A 11 36.64 4.68 -82.68
C SER A 11 37.72 3.59 -82.78
N ILE A 12 37.86 2.76 -81.74
CA ILE A 12 38.79 1.61 -81.73
C ILE A 12 38.38 0.56 -82.78
N ALA A 13 37.08 0.25 -82.87
CA ALA A 13 36.54 -0.71 -83.84
C ALA A 13 36.72 -0.23 -85.29
N TRP A 14 36.54 1.07 -85.54
CA TRP A 14 36.80 1.67 -86.84
C TRP A 14 38.28 1.58 -87.21
N PHE A 15 39.17 2.02 -86.32
CA PHE A 15 40.61 2.00 -86.55
C PHE A 15 41.14 0.59 -86.83
N THR A 16 40.70 -0.39 -86.03
CA THR A 16 41.07 -1.80 -86.22
C THR A 16 40.54 -2.36 -87.54
N ALA A 17 39.29 -2.11 -87.91
CA ALA A 17 38.73 -2.55 -89.19
C ALA A 17 39.50 -1.97 -90.38
N THR A 18 39.85 -0.69 -90.34
CA THR A 18 40.66 -0.05 -91.39
C THR A 18 42.08 -0.62 -91.48
N ALA A 19 42.69 -1.01 -90.36
CA ALA A 19 44.02 -1.62 -90.34
C ALA A 19 44.07 -3.01 -91.00
N PHE A 20 42.93 -3.73 -91.01
CA PHE A 20 42.76 -5.01 -91.70
C PHE A 20 42.33 -4.88 -93.18
N LEU A 21 42.50 -3.70 -93.80
CA LEU A 21 42.18 -3.42 -95.20
C LEU A 21 40.69 -3.57 -95.57
N VAL A 22 39.80 -3.51 -94.58
CA VAL A 22 38.35 -3.42 -94.83
C VAL A 22 38.04 -2.06 -95.46
N HIS A 23 37.19 -2.03 -96.48
CA HIS A 23 36.75 -0.77 -97.11
C HIS A 23 36.20 0.21 -96.06
N PRO A 24 36.54 1.51 -96.13
CA PRO A 24 36.23 2.48 -95.09
C PRO A 24 34.72 2.66 -94.84
N GLU A 25 33.89 2.48 -95.87
CA GLU A 25 32.43 2.51 -95.74
C GLU A 25 31.90 1.36 -94.86
N MET A 26 32.48 0.17 -95.00
CA MET A 26 32.11 -1.01 -94.19
C MET A 26 32.67 -0.91 -92.76
N ALA A 27 33.85 -0.32 -92.59
CA ALA A 27 34.46 -0.08 -91.28
C ALA A 27 33.62 0.86 -90.40
N LEU A 28 32.99 1.90 -90.98
CA LEU A 28 32.06 2.77 -90.24
C LEU A 28 30.83 2.01 -89.75
N GLY A 29 30.27 1.11 -90.58
CA GLY A 29 29.17 0.25 -90.18
C GLY A 29 29.52 -0.65 -88.99
N ILE A 30 30.71 -1.27 -89.02
CA ILE A 30 31.23 -2.10 -87.91
C ILE A 30 31.39 -1.27 -86.63
N ALA A 31 31.90 -0.05 -86.74
CA ALA A 31 32.11 0.85 -85.61
C ALA A 31 30.80 1.24 -84.90
N VAL A 32 29.76 1.59 -85.66
CA VAL A 32 28.44 1.92 -85.10
C VAL A 32 27.81 0.72 -84.41
N ILE A 33 27.88 -0.47 -85.03
CA ILE A 33 27.36 -1.71 -84.43
C ILE A 33 28.13 -2.05 -83.14
N ALA A 34 29.46 -1.94 -83.14
CA ALA A 34 30.27 -2.21 -81.95
C ALA A 34 29.97 -1.23 -80.80
N ALA A 35 29.82 0.06 -81.11
CA ALA A 35 29.45 1.06 -80.11
C ALA A 35 28.07 0.78 -79.50
N PHE A 36 27.08 0.43 -80.32
CA PHE A 36 25.72 0.13 -79.87
C PHE A 36 25.67 -1.17 -79.04
N LEU A 37 26.36 -2.22 -79.48
CA LEU A 37 26.43 -3.48 -78.74
C LEU A 37 27.11 -3.29 -77.37
N SER A 38 28.20 -2.52 -77.31
CA SER A 38 28.88 -2.22 -76.05
C SER A 38 27.96 -1.48 -75.06
N GLU A 39 27.21 -0.48 -75.53
CA GLU A 39 26.28 0.26 -74.66
C GLU A 39 25.11 -0.63 -74.22
N SER A 40 24.54 -1.44 -75.13
CA SER A 40 23.42 -2.33 -74.81
C SER A 40 23.77 -3.41 -73.79
N ALA A 41 24.97 -4.01 -73.91
CA ALA A 41 25.45 -5.01 -72.96
C ALA A 41 25.65 -4.40 -71.58
N GLN A 42 26.25 -3.21 -71.51
CA GLN A 42 26.48 -2.50 -70.25
C GLN A 42 25.17 -2.07 -69.59
N HIS A 43 24.22 -1.52 -70.37
CA HIS A 43 22.93 -1.09 -69.86
C HIS A 43 22.11 -2.27 -69.30
N SER A 44 22.19 -3.44 -69.95
CA SER A 44 21.55 -4.66 -69.43
C SER A 44 22.14 -5.14 -68.10
N ALA A 45 23.45 -4.99 -67.92
CA ALA A 45 24.14 -5.31 -66.68
C ALA A 45 23.71 -4.37 -65.55
N GLU A 46 23.64 -3.07 -65.82
CA GLU A 46 23.18 -2.04 -64.87
C GLU A 46 21.73 -2.26 -64.45
N LEU A 47 20.83 -2.57 -65.39
CA LEU A 47 19.43 -2.92 -65.06
C LEU A 47 19.33 -4.16 -64.19
N THR A 48 20.19 -5.16 -64.42
CA THR A 48 20.21 -6.39 -63.63
C THR A 48 20.71 -6.12 -62.21
N GLU A 49 21.74 -5.28 -62.08
CA GLU A 49 22.27 -4.83 -60.80
C GLU A 49 21.24 -3.99 -60.04
N MET A 50 20.58 -3.04 -60.69
CA MET A 50 19.49 -2.26 -60.09
C MET A 50 18.32 -3.14 -59.64
N ARG A 51 17.93 -4.14 -60.43
CA ARG A 51 16.90 -5.11 -60.03
C ARG A 51 17.33 -5.94 -58.82
N ARG A 52 18.62 -6.23 -58.67
CA ARG A 52 19.14 -6.91 -57.48
C ARG A 52 19.05 -6.00 -56.25
N HIS A 53 19.54 -4.77 -56.34
CA HIS A 53 19.44 -3.79 -55.27
C HIS A 53 17.98 -3.49 -54.89
N GLY A 54 17.08 -3.36 -55.86
CA GLY A 54 15.65 -3.16 -55.59
C GLY A 54 15.01 -4.33 -54.86
N ARG A 55 15.37 -5.57 -55.21
CA ARG A 55 14.92 -6.76 -54.47
C ARG A 55 15.48 -6.80 -53.05
N GLU A 56 16.75 -6.47 -52.88
CA GLU A 56 17.41 -6.41 -51.57
C GLU A 56 16.77 -5.37 -50.65
N VAL A 57 16.53 -4.14 -51.14
CA VAL A 57 15.79 -3.11 -50.39
C VAL A 57 14.38 -3.57 -50.04
N THR A 58 13.68 -4.24 -50.96
CA THR A 58 12.34 -4.77 -50.69
C THR A 58 12.35 -5.83 -49.59
N LEU A 59 13.38 -6.69 -49.57
CA LEU A 59 13.57 -7.68 -48.51
C LEU A 59 13.87 -7.02 -47.17
N HIS A 60 14.77 -6.04 -47.14
CA HIS A 60 15.07 -5.29 -45.91
C HIS A 60 13.86 -4.55 -45.37
N LEU A 61 13.05 -3.93 -46.22
CA LEU A 61 11.81 -3.27 -45.79
C LEU A 61 10.81 -4.28 -45.22
N ARG A 62 10.70 -5.47 -45.83
CA ARG A 62 9.81 -6.53 -45.35
C ARG A 62 10.28 -7.07 -44.00
N ASP A 63 11.58 -7.30 -43.84
CA ASP A 63 12.20 -7.75 -42.59
C ASP A 63 12.09 -6.70 -41.48
N ALA A 64 12.31 -5.42 -41.80
CA ALA A 64 12.10 -4.33 -40.87
C ALA A 64 10.63 -4.23 -40.45
N ASN A 65 9.68 -4.45 -41.37
CA ASN A 65 8.26 -4.44 -41.05
C ASN A 65 7.87 -5.59 -40.11
N THR A 66 8.42 -6.79 -40.30
CA THR A 66 8.19 -7.90 -39.36
C THR A 66 8.78 -7.61 -37.98
N HIS A 67 9.96 -6.99 -37.91
CA HIS A 67 10.55 -6.55 -36.64
C HIS A 67 9.70 -5.49 -35.93
N ILE A 68 9.13 -4.52 -36.68
CA ILE A 68 8.21 -3.53 -36.10
C ILE A 68 6.98 -4.20 -35.52
N GLU A 69 6.41 -5.17 -36.25
CA GLU A 69 5.24 -5.92 -35.78
C GLU A 69 5.55 -6.73 -34.51
N GLU A 70 6.74 -7.33 -34.42
CA GLU A 70 7.20 -8.03 -33.21
C GLU A 70 7.40 -7.06 -32.03
N LEU A 71 7.99 -5.89 -32.26
CA LEU A 71 8.14 -4.86 -31.24
C LEU A 71 6.79 -4.33 -30.76
N GLU A 72 5.82 -4.14 -31.65
CA GLU A 72 4.46 -3.73 -31.30
C GLU A 72 3.77 -4.78 -30.41
N ARG A 73 3.89 -6.07 -30.75
CA ARG A 73 3.37 -7.17 -29.92
C ARG A 73 4.06 -7.21 -28.55
N ALA A 74 5.38 -7.03 -28.51
CA ALA A 74 6.15 -7.00 -27.26
C ALA A 74 5.76 -5.81 -26.39
N LEU A 75 5.60 -4.63 -26.99
CA LEU A 75 5.15 -3.42 -26.31
C LEU A 75 3.74 -3.60 -25.74
N THR A 76 2.82 -4.17 -26.53
CA THR A 76 1.43 -4.44 -26.11
C THR A 76 1.41 -5.42 -24.94
N ARG A 77 2.17 -6.53 -25.02
CA ARG A 77 2.30 -7.49 -23.91
C ARG A 77 2.84 -6.80 -22.67
N ARG A 78 3.92 -6.03 -22.79
CA ARG A 78 4.50 -5.29 -21.67
C ARG A 78 3.54 -4.26 -21.09
N HIS A 79 2.72 -3.63 -21.92
CA HIS A 79 1.71 -2.68 -21.45
C HIS A 79 0.64 -3.37 -20.61
N VAL A 80 0.19 -4.57 -21.03
CA VAL A 80 -0.73 -5.40 -20.24
C VAL A 80 -0.08 -5.85 -18.93
N GLU A 81 1.15 -6.34 -18.96
CA GLU A 81 1.90 -6.74 -17.76
C GLU A 81 2.11 -5.58 -16.79
N LEU A 82 2.47 -4.39 -17.30
CA LEU A 82 2.62 -3.18 -16.49
C LEU A 82 1.30 -2.71 -15.92
N ASN A 83 0.21 -2.71 -16.69
CA ASN A 83 -1.10 -2.36 -16.15
C ASN A 83 -1.57 -3.35 -15.08
N SER A 84 -1.30 -4.64 -15.25
CA SER A 84 -1.57 -5.66 -14.23
C SER A 84 -0.72 -5.45 -12.98
N ALA A 85 0.57 -5.15 -13.15
CA ALA A 85 1.47 -4.83 -12.03
C ALA A 85 1.05 -3.55 -11.32
N ILE A 86 0.60 -2.53 -12.05
CA ILE A 86 0.05 -1.28 -11.49
C ILE A 86 -1.25 -1.58 -10.75
N GLU A 87 -2.13 -2.42 -11.30
CA GLU A 87 -3.36 -2.82 -10.60
C GLU A 87 -3.04 -3.59 -9.32
N GLU A 88 -2.04 -4.46 -9.34
CA GLU A 88 -1.58 -5.19 -8.15
C GLU A 88 -0.89 -4.28 -7.14
N ILE A 89 -0.10 -3.29 -7.59
CA ILE A 89 0.44 -2.24 -6.73
C ILE A 89 -0.70 -1.41 -6.15
N HIS A 90 -1.70 -1.02 -6.93
CA HIS A 90 -2.86 -0.28 -6.44
C HIS A 90 -3.72 -1.14 -5.52
N ARG A 91 -3.80 -2.46 -5.74
CA ARG A 91 -4.42 -3.42 -4.80
C ARG A 91 -3.63 -3.47 -3.49
N ARG A 92 -2.30 -3.41 -3.55
CA ARG A 92 -1.37 -3.36 -2.40
C ARG A 92 -1.29 -1.98 -1.73
N ASP A 93 -1.50 -0.89 -2.45
CA ASP A 93 -1.49 0.49 -1.95
C ASP A 93 -2.88 0.94 -1.50
N ALA A 94 -3.94 0.30 -2.01
CA ALA A 94 -5.20 0.20 -1.29
C ALA A 94 -5.02 -0.51 0.07
N VAL A 95 -3.90 -1.22 0.28
CA VAL A 95 -3.40 -1.68 1.60
C VAL A 95 -2.52 -0.61 2.29
N GLY A 96 -2.64 0.66 1.93
CA GLY A 96 -2.65 1.78 2.90
C GLY A 96 -3.86 1.61 3.82
N SER A 97 -3.81 0.53 4.60
CA SER A 97 -4.88 -0.45 4.54
C SER A 97 -6.20 0.02 5.13
N PRO A 98 -7.35 -0.38 4.57
CA PRO A 98 -8.62 -0.22 5.25
C PRO A 98 -8.55 -0.84 6.66
N ALA A 99 -7.78 -1.91 6.86
CA ALA A 99 -7.49 -2.46 8.18
C ALA A 99 -6.69 -1.51 9.08
N ALA A 100 -5.68 -0.80 8.58
CA ALA A 100 -4.91 0.19 9.32
C ALA A 100 -5.71 1.46 9.59
N ARG A 101 -6.58 1.86 8.64
CA ARG A 101 -7.48 3.01 8.77
C ARG A 101 -8.59 2.71 9.78
N GLU A 102 -9.15 1.51 9.74
CA GLU A 102 -10.12 0.99 10.71
C GLU A 102 -9.46 0.76 12.08
N LEU A 103 -8.21 0.28 12.13
CA LEU A 103 -7.46 0.14 13.37
C LEU A 103 -7.15 1.50 14.00
N LEU A 104 -6.69 2.48 13.21
CA LEU A 104 -6.46 3.84 13.68
C LEU A 104 -7.77 4.47 14.17
N LYS A 105 -8.87 4.31 13.43
CA LYS A 105 -10.19 4.77 13.87
C LYS A 105 -10.63 4.12 15.19
N ARG A 106 -10.46 2.81 15.34
CA ARG A 106 -10.75 2.11 16.60
C ARG A 106 -9.82 2.55 17.74
N GLN A 107 -8.55 2.83 17.45
CA GLN A 107 -7.62 3.37 18.44
C GLN A 107 -7.98 4.79 18.85
N GLU A 108 -8.43 5.62 17.92
CA GLU A 108 -8.94 6.97 18.19
C GLU A 108 -10.19 6.92 19.08
N GLU A 109 -11.18 6.09 18.73
CA GLU A 109 -12.39 5.88 19.53
C GLU A 109 -12.07 5.33 20.95
N ALA A 110 -11.15 4.37 21.05
CA ALA A 110 -10.69 3.83 22.33
C ALA A 110 -9.92 4.87 23.15
N MET A 111 -9.09 5.71 22.52
CA MET A 111 -8.38 6.80 23.21
C MET A 111 -9.34 7.87 23.70
N THR A 112 -10.35 8.25 22.92
CA THR A 112 -11.37 9.21 23.36
C THR A 112 -12.17 8.66 24.54
N ALA A 113 -12.58 7.39 24.50
CA ALA A 113 -13.26 6.75 25.63
C ALA A 113 -12.37 6.67 26.88
N ALA A 114 -11.10 6.34 26.72
CA ALA A 114 -10.13 6.32 27.81
C ALA A 114 -9.87 7.72 28.40
N SER A 115 -9.78 8.75 27.55
CA SER A 115 -9.63 10.15 27.97
C SER A 115 -10.83 10.61 28.80
N ASN A 116 -12.05 10.36 28.31
CA ASN A 116 -13.28 10.72 29.02
C ASN A 116 -13.40 9.98 30.36
N ALA A 117 -13.02 8.70 30.40
CA ALA A 117 -13.01 7.92 31.64
C ALA A 117 -11.96 8.46 32.64
N LEU A 118 -10.81 8.93 32.15
CA LEU A 118 -9.77 9.53 32.99
C LEU A 118 -10.21 10.89 33.56
N GLU A 119 -10.88 11.71 32.76
CA GLU A 119 -11.45 13.00 33.17
C GLU A 119 -12.50 12.81 34.27
N VAL A 120 -13.45 11.88 34.09
CA VAL A 120 -14.44 11.53 35.11
C VAL A 120 -13.78 10.96 36.37
N ARG A 121 -12.72 10.16 36.23
CA ARG A 121 -11.96 9.65 37.38
C ARG A 121 -11.21 10.76 38.10
N HIS A 122 -10.67 11.74 37.37
CA HIS A 122 -9.96 12.88 37.95
C HIS A 122 -10.93 13.74 38.77
N GLU A 123 -12.08 14.09 38.19
CA GLU A 123 -13.14 14.82 38.90
C GLU A 123 -13.63 14.06 40.14
N ARG A 124 -13.87 12.74 40.02
CA ARG A 124 -14.25 11.90 41.17
C ARG A 124 -13.14 11.80 42.20
N SER A 125 -11.88 11.74 41.79
CA SER A 125 -10.72 11.71 42.68
C SER A 125 -10.61 13.01 43.47
N ASP A 126 -10.81 14.16 42.84
CA ASP A 126 -10.79 15.47 43.50
C ASP A 126 -11.94 15.60 44.50
N VAL A 127 -13.14 15.11 44.15
CA VAL A 127 -14.29 15.05 45.07
C VAL A 127 -14.01 14.11 46.25
N VAL A 128 -13.38 12.95 46.01
CA VAL A 128 -13.01 12.00 47.09
C VAL A 128 -11.94 12.60 47.99
N LEU A 129 -10.92 13.25 47.44
CA LEU A 129 -9.88 13.94 48.22
C LEU A 129 -10.47 15.07 49.06
N SER A 130 -11.38 15.87 48.50
CA SER A 130 -12.12 16.89 49.26
C SER A 130 -13.01 16.27 50.35
N SER A 131 -13.63 15.12 50.08
CA SER A 131 -14.42 14.39 51.09
C SER A 131 -13.55 13.79 52.20
N MET A 132 -12.33 13.34 51.88
CA MET A 132 -11.35 12.87 52.85
C MET A 132 -10.81 14.02 53.68
N GLU A 133 -10.53 15.18 53.08
CA GLU A 133 -10.14 16.39 53.80
C GLU A 133 -11.24 16.82 54.78
N ARG A 134 -12.49 16.83 54.33
CA ARG A 134 -13.64 17.18 55.18
C ARG A 134 -13.89 16.13 56.27
N MET A 135 -13.69 14.85 55.98
CA MET A 135 -13.78 13.76 56.96
C MET A 135 -12.64 13.83 57.97
N LEU A 136 -11.42 14.16 57.55
CA LEU A 136 -10.27 14.38 58.42
C LEU A 136 -10.52 15.57 59.34
N ASP A 137 -11.06 16.68 58.84
CA ASP A 137 -11.42 17.83 59.67
C ASP A 137 -12.50 17.48 60.71
N VAL A 138 -13.55 16.74 60.28
CA VAL A 138 -14.57 16.21 61.19
C VAL A 138 -13.97 15.23 62.20
N GLN A 139 -13.04 14.37 61.80
CA GLN A 139 -12.39 13.39 62.67
C GLN A 139 -11.46 14.06 63.68
N VAL A 140 -10.70 15.08 63.28
CA VAL A 140 -9.87 15.88 64.19
C VAL A 140 -10.77 16.61 65.18
N ASN A 141 -11.86 17.22 64.72
CA ASN A 141 -12.81 17.90 65.59
C ASN A 141 -13.55 16.92 66.53
N GLN A 142 -13.92 15.73 66.05
CA GLN A 142 -14.53 14.67 66.85
C GLN A 142 -13.55 14.07 67.85
N THR A 143 -12.28 13.95 67.48
CA THR A 143 -11.19 13.50 68.38
C THR A 143 -10.92 14.55 69.45
N ALA A 144 -10.89 15.83 69.09
CA ALA A 144 -10.76 16.93 70.06
C ALA A 144 -11.95 16.96 71.03
N LYS A 145 -13.18 16.83 70.53
CA LYS A 145 -14.39 16.72 71.37
C LYS A 145 -14.40 15.46 72.24
N MET A 146 -13.92 14.34 71.73
CA MET A 146 -13.81 13.08 72.48
C MET A 146 -12.73 13.20 73.56
N GLN A 147 -11.60 13.84 73.27
CA GLN A 147 -10.55 14.14 74.25
C GLN A 147 -11.08 15.08 75.33
N GLN A 148 -11.89 16.08 74.97
CA GLN A 148 -12.54 16.97 75.92
C GLN A 148 -13.58 16.24 76.77
N ALA A 149 -14.41 15.37 76.17
CA ALA A 149 -15.36 14.55 76.90
C ALA A 149 -14.69 13.49 77.81
N MET A 150 -13.55 12.92 77.37
CA MET A 150 -12.71 12.04 78.19
C MET A 150 -12.04 12.82 79.33
N SER A 151 -11.62 14.07 79.08
CA SER A 151 -11.13 14.97 80.12
C SER A 151 -12.24 15.27 81.14
N ASP A 152 -13.45 15.55 80.69
CA ASP A 152 -14.61 15.78 81.57
C ASP A 152 -15.01 14.52 82.33
N LEU A 153 -14.94 13.34 81.71
CA LEU A 153 -15.15 12.05 82.39
C LEU A 153 -14.04 11.71 83.37
N LEU A 154 -12.77 12.03 83.08
CA LEU A 154 -11.67 11.92 84.05
C LEU A 154 -11.90 12.89 85.21
N GLN A 155 -12.31 14.12 84.93
CA GLN A 155 -12.68 15.11 85.94
C GLN A 155 -13.84 14.60 86.80
N HIS A 156 -14.82 13.91 86.20
CA HIS A 156 -15.97 13.33 86.89
C HIS A 156 -15.62 12.05 87.66
N MET A 157 -14.72 11.20 87.14
CA MET A 157 -14.21 10.01 87.83
C MET A 157 -13.30 10.37 89.01
N ILE A 158 -12.60 11.50 88.95
CA ILE A 158 -11.86 12.06 90.10
C ILE A 158 -12.82 12.50 91.22
N GLN A 159 -14.08 12.86 90.89
CA GLN A 159 -15.08 13.32 91.86
C GLN A 159 -15.91 12.18 92.49
N GLN A 160 -15.92 10.97 91.93
CA GLN A 160 -16.65 9.83 92.49
C GLN A 160 -15.80 8.54 92.51
N PRO A 161 -15.05 8.28 93.60
CA PRO A 161 -14.25 7.07 93.69
C PRO A 161 -15.13 5.91 94.17
N ARG A 162 -15.24 4.89 93.31
CA ARG A 162 -15.48 3.44 93.55
C ARG A 162 -16.70 2.87 92.82
N ALA A 163 -16.44 2.19 91.71
CA ALA A 163 -16.97 0.84 91.47
C ALA A 163 -16.19 0.16 90.34
N ASN A 164 -15.90 -1.11 90.57
CA ASN A 164 -15.19 -2.06 89.73
C ASN A 164 -15.90 -2.24 88.37
N VAL A 165 -15.23 -2.05 87.24
CA VAL A 165 -15.76 -2.44 85.92
C VAL A 165 -14.78 -3.41 85.26
N THR A 166 -15.11 -4.69 85.36
CA THR A 166 -14.53 -5.76 84.54
C THR A 166 -15.07 -5.61 83.12
N MET A 167 -14.21 -5.24 82.18
CA MET A 167 -14.56 -5.18 80.76
C MET A 167 -14.46 -6.60 80.18
N THR A 168 -15.56 -7.34 80.27
CA THR A 168 -15.79 -8.57 79.50
C THR A 168 -15.92 -8.19 78.01
N ASP A 169 -14.95 -8.64 77.22
CA ASP A 169 -15.01 -8.66 75.77
C ASP A 169 -16.12 -9.62 75.31
N SER A 170 -17.13 -9.10 74.61
CA SER A 170 -18.21 -9.88 74.02
C SER A 170 -18.63 -9.19 72.72
N VAL A 171 -17.88 -9.41 71.65
CA VAL A 171 -18.36 -9.17 70.28
C VAL A 171 -19.37 -10.28 69.94
N LEU A 172 -20.65 -10.01 70.17
CA LEU A 172 -21.73 -10.78 69.57
C LEU A 172 -21.86 -10.36 68.11
N VAL A 173 -21.35 -11.17 67.19
CA VAL A 173 -21.76 -11.13 65.79
C VAL A 173 -23.17 -11.69 65.73
N GLN A 174 -24.16 -10.81 65.77
CA GLN A 174 -25.54 -11.18 65.50
C GLN A 174 -25.64 -11.47 64.01
N GLU A 175 -25.58 -12.75 63.62
CA GLU A 175 -25.89 -13.20 62.27
C GLU A 175 -27.33 -12.78 61.94
N ASN A 176 -27.45 -11.65 61.26
CA ASN A 176 -28.73 -11.13 60.81
C ASN A 176 -29.19 -12.01 59.65
N ASN A 177 -30.07 -12.97 59.94
CA ASN A 177 -30.70 -13.90 58.98
C ASN A 177 -31.34 -13.16 57.77
N SER A 178 -31.60 -11.86 57.90
CA SER A 178 -32.01 -10.95 56.82
C SER A 178 -31.01 -10.86 55.66
N ALA A 179 -29.70 -10.82 55.96
CA ALA A 179 -28.65 -10.65 54.96
C ALA A 179 -28.40 -11.95 54.17
N ALA A 180 -28.55 -13.10 54.83
CA ALA A 180 -28.50 -14.40 54.18
C ALA A 180 -29.64 -14.57 53.16
N HIS A 181 -30.86 -14.14 53.52
CA HIS A 181 -32.00 -14.15 52.59
C HIS A 181 -31.82 -13.21 51.40
N GLN A 182 -31.29 -11.99 51.60
CA GLN A 182 -31.01 -11.06 50.49
C GLN A 182 -29.96 -11.60 49.52
N HIS A 183 -28.89 -12.23 50.02
CA HIS A 183 -27.91 -12.87 49.16
C HIS A 183 -28.54 -14.03 48.36
N GLN A 184 -29.41 -14.82 49.00
CA GLN A 184 -30.05 -15.96 48.35
C GLN A 184 -31.05 -15.53 47.25
N GLU A 185 -31.73 -14.39 47.42
CA GLU A 185 -32.57 -13.79 46.38
C GLU A 185 -31.75 -13.21 45.23
N GLN A 186 -30.65 -12.51 45.51
CA GLN A 186 -29.73 -12.02 44.47
C GLN A 186 -29.14 -13.17 43.63
N PHE A 187 -28.76 -14.28 44.27
CA PHE A 187 -28.26 -15.46 43.54
C PHE A 187 -29.35 -16.12 42.68
N LYS A 188 -30.62 -16.08 43.11
CA LYS A 188 -31.75 -16.56 42.30
C LYS A 188 -32.00 -15.68 41.09
N GLU A 189 -32.01 -14.36 41.25
CA GLU A 189 -32.18 -13.42 40.14
C GLU A 189 -31.05 -13.55 39.11
N LEU A 190 -29.80 -13.69 39.59
CA LEU A 190 -28.65 -13.87 38.71
C LEU A 190 -28.73 -15.17 37.90
N ASN A 191 -29.16 -16.26 38.54
CA ASN A 191 -29.35 -17.55 37.87
C ASN A 191 -30.50 -17.52 36.85
N GLU A 192 -31.59 -16.80 37.16
CA GLU A 192 -32.69 -16.62 36.23
C GLU A 192 -32.28 -15.76 35.02
N TRP A 193 -31.53 -14.69 35.25
CA TRP A 193 -30.95 -13.87 34.17
C TRP A 193 -30.02 -14.68 33.27
N LEU A 194 -29.12 -15.48 33.84
CA LEU A 194 -28.22 -16.37 33.10
C LEU A 194 -29.00 -17.39 32.26
N SER A 195 -30.06 -17.96 32.81
CA SER A 195 -30.90 -18.93 32.08
C SER A 195 -31.64 -18.30 30.89
N ARG A 196 -32.10 -17.04 31.00
CA ARG A 196 -32.70 -16.29 29.90
C ARG A 196 -31.68 -15.89 28.83
N GLN A 197 -30.46 -15.55 29.24
CA GLN A 197 -29.36 -15.25 28.32
C GLN A 197 -28.94 -16.50 27.53
N ALA A 198 -28.93 -17.68 28.18
CA ALA A 198 -28.61 -18.95 27.52
C ALA A 198 -29.72 -19.44 26.56
N ALA A 199 -30.99 -19.12 26.83
CA ALA A 199 -32.13 -19.49 25.99
C ALA A 199 -32.37 -18.53 24.80
N SER A 200 -31.64 -17.41 24.71
CA SER A 200 -31.81 -16.38 23.67
C SER A 200 -30.65 -16.32 22.65
N SER A 201 -29.78 -17.32 22.63
CA SER A 201 -28.81 -17.49 21.54
C SER A 201 -29.35 -18.47 20.48
N PRO A 202 -29.41 -18.11 19.19
CA PRO A 202 -29.65 -19.06 18.10
C PRO A 202 -28.49 -20.05 17.92
#